data_AF-A0A927C646-F1
#
_entry.id   AF-A0A927C646-F1
#
_cell.length_a   1.000
_cell.length_b   1.000
_cell.length_c   1.000
_cell.angle_alpha   90.00
_cell.angle_beta   90.00
_cell.angle_gamma   90.00
#
_symmetry.space_group_name_H-M   'P 1'
#
loop_
_entity.id
_entity.type
_entity.pdbx_description
1 polymer ?
#
loop_
_entity_poly.entity_id
_entity_poly.type
_entity_poly.pdbx_seq_one_letter_code
_entity_poly.pdbx_strand_id
1 'polypeptide(L)'
;MVSFQSRSIEVMALQIASQWQSPFKDGLVMRLGEGWEASNAEAIAAWLQSIKLTGRCKPVDIEHVRENMATLLRTQSEQLWERGSCPFPQPRPFLPQIALSLPLCQTMAHALIEMLATWQPIDVVVTHCAAVLPGKGNGVQKLSQWLYAQQACFTYHPSELTEPLGHELIRVLYPAFKAGY
;
A
#
# COMPACT_ATOMS: atom_id res chain seq x y z
N MET A 1 38.78 -17.25 3.53
CA MET A 1 37.55 -17.14 2.70
C MET A 1 36.37 -16.97 3.64
N VAL A 2 35.74 -15.80 3.66
CA VAL A 2 34.50 -15.61 4.43
C VAL A 2 33.37 -16.18 3.58
N SER A 3 32.76 -17.27 4.05
CA SER A 3 31.55 -17.84 3.48
C SER A 3 30.41 -16.83 3.64
N PHE A 4 30.04 -16.14 2.55
CA PHE A 4 28.76 -15.45 2.47
C PHE A 4 27.66 -16.52 2.43
N GLN A 5 27.18 -16.95 3.60
CA GLN A 5 25.94 -17.72 3.65
C GLN A 5 24.84 -16.85 3.04
N SER A 6 24.23 -17.31 1.95
CA SER A 6 23.03 -16.67 1.41
C SER A 6 21.98 -16.66 2.52
N ARG A 7 21.60 -15.47 2.99
CA ARG A 7 20.54 -15.34 3.99
C ARG A 7 19.23 -15.86 3.39
N SER A 8 18.42 -16.55 4.19
CA SER A 8 17.09 -16.97 3.76
C SER A 8 16.21 -15.75 3.50
N ILE A 9 15.15 -15.90 2.70
CA ILE A 9 14.22 -14.81 2.38
C ILE A 9 13.60 -14.24 3.65
N GLU A 10 13.24 -15.12 4.57
CA GLU A 10 12.60 -14.81 5.84
C GLU A 10 13.51 -13.94 6.71
N VAL A 11 14.81 -14.28 6.80
CA VAL A 11 15.79 -13.50 7.54
C VAL A 11 15.98 -12.10 6.93
N MET A 12 16.03 -12.02 5.60
CA MET A 12 16.13 -10.72 4.92
C MET A 12 14.86 -9.88 5.12
N ALA A 13 13.69 -10.48 4.98
CA ALA A 13 12.41 -9.81 5.15
C ALA A 13 12.23 -9.25 6.57
N LEU A 14 12.59 -10.04 7.59
CA LEU A 14 12.60 -9.59 8.98
C LEU A 14 13.55 -8.41 9.20
N GLN A 15 14.76 -8.48 8.65
CA GLN A 15 15.72 -7.39 8.78
C GLN A 15 15.21 -6.11 8.10
N ILE A 16 14.70 -6.21 6.88
CA ILE A 16 14.17 -5.06 6.14
C ILE A 16 12.96 -4.46 6.86
N ALA A 17 12.01 -5.29 7.30
CA ALA A 17 10.83 -4.85 8.05
C ALA A 17 11.23 -4.11 9.33
N SER A 18 12.20 -4.63 10.08
CA SER A 18 12.67 -4.00 11.33
C SER A 18 13.32 -2.63 11.13
N GLN A 19 13.94 -2.43 9.96
CA GLN A 19 14.63 -1.20 9.60
C GLN A 19 13.77 -0.27 8.73
N TRP A 20 12.51 -0.62 8.48
CA TRP A 20 11.60 0.22 7.71
C TRP A 20 11.27 1.49 8.48
N GLN A 21 11.60 2.63 7.87
CA GLN A 21 11.36 3.95 8.42
C GLN A 21 10.23 4.60 7.63
N SER A 22 9.08 4.71 8.28
CA SER A 22 7.89 5.39 7.79
C SER A 22 7.10 5.87 9.01
N PRO A 23 6.39 7.02 8.91
CA PRO A 23 5.45 7.43 9.96
C PRO A 23 4.27 6.45 10.12
N PHE A 24 3.99 5.63 9.10
CA PHE A 24 2.92 4.64 9.10
C PHE A 24 3.42 3.25 8.70
N LYS A 25 4.23 2.64 9.56
CA LYS A 25 4.89 1.36 9.27
C LYS A 25 3.92 0.24 8.89
N ASP A 26 2.75 0.19 9.53
CA ASP A 26 1.73 -0.82 9.26
C ASP A 26 1.14 -0.71 7.84
N GLY A 27 1.17 0.47 7.22
CA GLY A 27 0.69 0.66 5.85
C GLY A 27 1.49 -0.13 4.80
N LEU A 28 2.73 -0.51 5.09
CA LEU A 28 3.59 -1.21 4.12
C LEU A 28 3.00 -2.56 3.68
N VAL A 29 2.37 -3.31 4.59
CA VAL A 29 1.73 -4.60 4.27
C VAL A 29 0.63 -4.43 3.21
N MET A 30 -0.08 -3.30 3.23
CA MET A 30 -1.14 -3.01 2.25
C MET A 30 -0.60 -2.54 0.91
N ARG A 31 0.66 -2.06 0.85
CA ARG A 31 1.31 -1.60 -0.39
C ARG A 31 2.08 -2.70 -1.11
N LEU A 32 2.66 -3.62 -0.34
CA LEU A 32 3.47 -4.72 -0.86
C LEU A 32 2.73 -6.05 -0.92
N GLY A 33 1.86 -6.29 0.06
CA GLY A 33 1.20 -7.58 0.20
C GLY A 33 0.27 -7.86 -0.97
N GLU A 34 0.18 -9.13 -1.34
CA GLU A 34 -0.92 -9.61 -2.18
C GLU A 34 -2.18 -9.79 -1.35
N GLY A 35 -2.07 -9.65 -0.02
CA GLY A 35 -3.15 -9.50 0.90
C GLY A 35 -3.16 -10.48 2.06
N TRP A 36 -2.62 -11.65 1.82
CA TRP A 36 -2.70 -12.76 2.77
C TRP A 36 -1.74 -12.60 3.95
N GLU A 37 -0.86 -11.60 3.89
CA GLU A 37 0.23 -11.41 4.82
C GLU A 37 -0.24 -10.67 6.09
N ALA A 38 0.06 -11.26 7.25
CA ALA A 38 -0.31 -10.69 8.54
C ALA A 38 0.67 -9.61 9.01
N SER A 39 1.81 -9.45 8.32
CA SER A 39 2.87 -8.54 8.72
C SER A 39 3.69 -8.02 7.55
N ASN A 40 4.41 -6.91 7.76
CA ASN A 40 5.37 -6.38 6.78
C ASN A 40 6.44 -7.41 6.40
N ALA A 41 6.89 -8.23 7.36
CA ALA A 41 7.90 -9.25 7.09
C ALA A 41 7.34 -10.33 6.15
N GLU A 42 6.09 -10.76 6.35
CA GLU A 42 5.41 -11.68 5.44
C GLU A 42 5.21 -11.05 4.06
N ALA A 43 4.75 -9.81 3.97
CA ALA A 43 4.57 -9.11 2.69
C ALA A 43 5.89 -8.95 1.92
N ILE A 44 6.97 -8.59 2.61
CA ILE A 44 8.31 -8.50 2.00
C ILE A 44 8.78 -9.90 1.56
N ALA A 45 8.54 -10.95 2.37
CA ALA A 45 8.91 -12.31 2.01
C ALA A 45 8.15 -12.81 0.78
N ALA A 46 6.84 -12.60 0.71
CA ALA A 46 6.01 -12.94 -0.43
C ALA A 46 6.46 -12.21 -1.70
N TRP A 47 6.71 -10.90 -1.61
CA TRP A 47 7.26 -10.10 -2.69
C TRP A 47 8.64 -10.60 -3.15
N LEU A 48 9.54 -10.92 -2.21
CA LEU A 48 10.85 -11.48 -2.51
C LEU A 48 10.76 -12.87 -3.18
N GLN A 49 9.75 -13.67 -2.85
CA GLN A 49 9.49 -14.95 -3.50
C GLN A 49 8.99 -14.75 -4.94
N SER A 50 8.07 -13.81 -5.18
CA SER A 50 7.53 -13.55 -6.51
C SER A 50 8.61 -13.08 -7.49
N ILE A 51 9.53 -12.20 -7.05
CA ILE A 51 10.65 -11.77 -7.89
C ILE A 51 11.65 -12.91 -8.17
N LYS A 52 11.87 -13.84 -7.24
CA LYS A 52 12.77 -14.99 -7.46
C LYS A 52 12.21 -15.95 -8.52
N LEU A 53 10.91 -16.18 -8.52
CA LEU A 53 10.24 -17.03 -9.50
C LEU A 53 10.34 -16.47 -10.93
N THR A 54 10.52 -15.14 -11.08
CA THR A 54 10.70 -14.49 -12.40
C THR A 54 12.14 -14.51 -12.93
N GLY A 55 13.05 -15.29 -12.31
CA GLY A 55 14.36 -15.62 -12.88
C GLY A 55 15.45 -14.56 -12.74
N ARG A 56 15.20 -13.47 -12.01
CA ARG A 56 16.19 -12.41 -11.75
C ARG A 56 16.74 -12.53 -10.32
N CYS A 57 17.74 -13.36 -10.03
CA CYS A 57 18.55 -13.11 -8.82
C CYS A 57 19.98 -13.68 -8.89
N LYS A 58 20.93 -12.73 -8.93
CA LYS A 58 22.28 -12.81 -8.35
C LYS A 58 22.16 -12.84 -6.80
N PRO A 59 23.24 -13.08 -6.03
CA PRO A 59 23.18 -13.02 -4.56
C PRO A 59 22.45 -11.76 -4.08
N VAL A 60 21.45 -11.97 -3.22
CA VAL A 60 20.52 -10.95 -2.74
C VAL A 60 21.22 -10.14 -1.66
N ASP A 61 21.70 -8.95 -2.03
CA ASP A 61 22.15 -7.94 -1.08
C ASP A 61 20.94 -7.19 -0.50
N ILE A 62 20.96 -6.93 0.80
CA ILE A 62 19.86 -6.26 1.51
C ILE A 62 19.68 -4.84 0.99
N GLU A 63 20.79 -4.12 0.74
CA GLU A 63 20.70 -2.76 0.23
C GLU A 63 20.07 -2.74 -1.17
N HIS A 64 20.43 -3.70 -2.03
CA HIS A 64 19.80 -3.84 -3.33
C HIS A 64 18.29 -4.14 -3.24
N VAL A 65 17.86 -4.98 -2.30
CA VAL A 65 16.43 -5.23 -2.06
C VAL A 65 15.72 -3.96 -1.61
N ARG A 66 16.33 -3.18 -0.71
CA ARG A 66 15.75 -1.93 -0.21
C ARG A 66 15.59 -0.90 -1.32
N GLU A 67 16.59 -0.77 -2.19
CA GLU A 67 16.53 0.12 -3.36
C GLU A 67 15.42 -0.30 -4.34
N ASN A 68 15.30 -1.60 -4.63
CA ASN A 68 14.25 -2.13 -5.49
C ASN A 68 12.86 -1.88 -4.88
N MET A 69 12.72 -2.09 -3.57
CA MET A 69 11.47 -1.85 -2.84
C MET A 69 11.10 -0.36 -2.84
N ALA A 70 12.06 0.51 -2.55
CA ALA A 70 11.85 1.96 -2.60
C ALA A 70 11.47 2.44 -4.00
N THR A 71 12.05 1.84 -5.05
CA THR A 71 11.68 2.11 -6.44
C THR A 71 10.26 1.65 -6.74
N LEU A 72 9.90 0.42 -6.38
CA LEU A 72 8.54 -0.11 -6.53
C LEU A 72 7.49 0.80 -5.87
N LEU A 73 7.71 1.14 -4.60
CA LEU A 73 6.79 1.96 -3.80
C LEU A 73 6.62 3.36 -4.39
N ARG A 74 7.70 3.94 -4.92
CA ARG A 74 7.66 5.24 -5.61
C ARG A 74 6.89 5.15 -6.92
N THR A 75 7.15 4.12 -7.72
CA THR A 75 6.44 3.90 -8.98
C THR A 75 4.95 3.68 -8.77
N GLN A 76 4.54 2.94 -7.73
CA GLN A 76 3.12 2.81 -7.36
C GLN A 76 2.48 4.19 -7.08
N SER A 77 3.18 5.03 -6.31
CA SER A 77 2.77 6.40 -6.02
C SER A 77 2.65 7.26 -7.29
N GLU A 78 3.65 7.25 -8.16
CA GLU A 78 3.65 8.00 -9.42
C GLU A 78 2.51 7.56 -10.34
N GLN A 79 2.34 6.24 -10.53
CA GLN A 79 1.28 5.68 -11.35
C GLN A 79 -0.13 6.05 -10.86
N LEU A 80 -0.29 6.22 -9.55
CA LEU A 80 -1.57 6.64 -8.97
C LEU A 80 -1.99 8.03 -9.48
N TRP A 81 -1.03 8.94 -9.67
CA TRP A 81 -1.28 10.27 -10.22
C TRP A 81 -1.33 10.30 -11.74
N GLU A 82 -0.56 9.46 -12.42
CA GLU A 82 -0.49 9.47 -13.89
C GLU A 82 -1.67 8.76 -14.56
N ARG A 83 -2.21 7.71 -13.94
CA ARG A 83 -3.37 6.98 -14.50
C ARG A 83 -4.67 7.70 -14.18
N GLY A 84 -5.54 7.84 -15.18
CA GLY A 84 -6.85 8.49 -15.00
C GLY A 84 -7.82 7.73 -14.08
N SER A 85 -7.67 6.40 -13.97
CA SER A 85 -8.43 5.55 -13.05
C SER A 85 -7.90 4.11 -13.01
N CYS A 86 -8.05 3.44 -11.88
CA CYS A 86 -7.99 1.98 -11.78
C CYS A 86 -9.39 1.47 -11.43
N PRO A 87 -10.03 0.62 -12.27
CA PRO A 87 -11.34 0.07 -11.95
C PRO A 87 -11.23 -0.83 -10.74
N PHE A 88 -12.28 -0.85 -9.91
CA PHE A 88 -12.38 -1.87 -8.87
C PHE A 88 -12.40 -3.26 -9.52
N PRO A 89 -11.72 -4.26 -8.93
CA PRO A 89 -11.84 -5.64 -9.37
C PRO A 89 -13.33 -6.05 -9.37
N GLN A 90 -13.69 -7.09 -10.15
CA GLN A 90 -15.04 -7.65 -10.16
C GLN A 90 -15.16 -8.84 -9.21
N PRO A 91 -16.31 -9.07 -8.53
CA PRO A 91 -16.39 -10.04 -7.46
C PRO A 91 -16.17 -11.43 -8.05
N ARG A 92 -15.22 -12.17 -7.50
CA ARG A 92 -15.01 -13.57 -7.93
C ARG A 92 -15.92 -14.46 -7.09
N PRO A 93 -16.81 -15.26 -7.70
CA PRO A 93 -17.81 -16.05 -6.97
C PRO A 93 -17.22 -17.09 -6.01
N PHE A 94 -15.94 -17.42 -6.15
CA PHE A 94 -15.23 -18.41 -5.34
C PHE A 94 -14.32 -17.82 -4.26
N LEU A 95 -14.19 -16.49 -4.20
CA LEU A 95 -13.40 -15.82 -3.16
C LEU A 95 -14.32 -15.35 -2.04
N PRO A 96 -13.90 -15.50 -0.76
CA PRO A 96 -14.67 -14.98 0.35
C PRO A 96 -14.76 -13.46 0.25
N GLN A 97 -15.97 -12.94 0.39
CA GLN A 97 -16.22 -11.52 0.44
C GLN A 97 -16.01 -11.02 1.87
N ILE A 98 -14.81 -10.49 2.15
CA ILE A 98 -14.42 -10.08 3.49
C ILE A 98 -14.46 -8.57 3.60
N ALA A 99 -15.39 -8.05 4.40
CA ALA A 99 -15.40 -6.63 4.74
C ALA A 99 -14.20 -6.29 5.62
N LEU A 100 -13.50 -5.19 5.30
CA LEU A 100 -12.41 -4.69 6.12
C LEU A 100 -12.92 -4.27 7.50
N SER A 101 -12.34 -4.81 8.57
CA SER A 101 -12.55 -4.28 9.91
C SER A 101 -12.03 -2.83 10.00
N LEU A 102 -12.52 -2.06 10.98
CA LEU A 102 -12.07 -0.69 11.17
C LEU A 102 -10.55 -0.57 11.40
N PRO A 103 -9.87 -1.47 12.15
CA PRO A 103 -8.41 -1.49 12.22
C PRO A 103 -7.74 -1.69 10.86
N LEU A 104 -8.25 -2.61 10.02
CA LEU A 104 -7.71 -2.81 8.67
C LEU A 104 -7.95 -1.60 7.77
N CYS A 105 -9.08 -0.91 7.94
CA CYS A 105 -9.33 0.37 7.27
C CYS A 105 -8.31 1.44 7.68
N GLN A 106 -7.84 1.43 8.94
CA GLN A 106 -6.81 2.36 9.38
C GLN A 106 -5.44 2.05 8.77
N THR A 107 -5.05 0.79 8.73
CA THR A 107 -3.83 0.36 8.04
C THR A 107 -3.88 0.68 6.54
N MET A 108 -5.05 0.53 5.91
CA MET A 108 -5.29 0.96 4.53
C MET A 108 -5.19 2.48 4.37
N ALA A 109 -5.79 3.26 5.30
CA ALA A 109 -5.72 4.72 5.28
C ALA A 109 -4.26 5.21 5.32
N HIS A 110 -3.43 4.60 6.16
CA HIS A 110 -2.00 4.85 6.22
C HIS A 110 -1.29 4.61 4.89
N ALA A 111 -1.54 3.45 4.26
CA ALA A 111 -0.98 3.12 2.94
C ALA A 111 -1.37 4.13 1.87
N LEU A 112 -2.65 4.50 1.81
CA LEU A 112 -3.16 5.48 0.85
C LEU A 112 -2.53 6.86 1.07
N ILE A 113 -2.42 7.32 2.32
CA ILE A 113 -1.78 8.60 2.63
C ILE A 113 -0.33 8.62 2.14
N GLU A 114 0.43 7.57 2.39
CA GLU A 114 1.80 7.47 1.88
C GLU A 114 1.85 7.44 0.35
N MET A 115 0.91 6.74 -0.30
CA MET A 115 0.85 6.69 -1.75
C MET A 115 0.59 8.07 -2.36
N LEU A 116 -0.35 8.83 -1.81
CA LEU A 116 -0.71 10.18 -2.23
C LEU A 116 0.35 11.23 -1.90
N ALA A 117 1.25 10.96 -0.95
CA ALA A 117 2.33 11.85 -0.55
C ALA A 117 3.53 11.86 -1.53
N THR A 118 3.31 11.55 -2.82
CA THR A 118 4.36 11.47 -3.85
C THR A 118 5.11 12.79 -4.01
N TRP A 119 4.37 13.89 -4.13
CA TRP A 119 4.89 15.22 -4.45
C TRP A 119 4.56 16.25 -3.35
N GLN A 120 4.12 15.79 -2.20
CA GLN A 120 3.66 16.62 -1.10
C GLN A 120 3.97 15.95 0.24
N PRO A 121 4.22 16.73 1.32
CA PRO A 121 4.41 16.16 2.64
C PRO A 121 3.18 15.38 3.11
N ILE A 122 3.41 14.32 3.88
CA ILE A 122 2.35 13.47 4.48
C ILE A 122 1.33 14.31 5.26
N ASP A 123 1.79 15.29 6.03
CA ASP A 123 0.90 16.16 6.84
C ASP A 123 -0.04 17.01 5.98
N VAL A 124 0.35 17.33 4.75
CA VAL A 124 -0.51 18.03 3.79
C VAL A 124 -1.65 17.12 3.35
N VAL A 125 -1.35 15.85 3.03
CA VAL A 125 -2.37 14.85 2.69
C VAL A 125 -3.32 14.61 3.86
N VAL A 126 -2.79 14.46 5.08
CA VAL A 126 -3.61 14.26 6.29
C VAL A 126 -4.53 15.47 6.53
N THR A 127 -4.01 16.68 6.40
CA THR A 127 -4.81 17.90 6.51
C THR A 127 -5.91 17.95 5.45
N HIS A 128 -5.59 17.55 4.21
CA HIS A 128 -6.56 17.51 3.13
C HIS A 128 -7.69 16.50 3.43
N CYS A 129 -7.33 15.28 3.85
CA CYS A 129 -8.30 14.28 4.30
C CYS A 129 -9.18 14.83 5.42
N ALA A 130 -8.61 15.55 6.39
CA ALA A 130 -9.36 16.13 7.48
C ALA A 130 -10.38 17.19 7.02
N ALA A 131 -10.04 17.98 6.00
CA ALA A 131 -10.89 19.03 5.47
C ALA A 131 -12.03 18.49 4.59
N VAL A 132 -11.75 17.51 3.73
CA VAL A 132 -12.68 17.08 2.67
C VAL A 132 -13.51 15.86 3.09
N LEU A 133 -12.95 14.92 3.85
CA LEU A 133 -13.64 13.67 4.13
C LEU A 133 -14.69 13.83 5.25
N PRO A 134 -15.83 13.12 5.13
CA PRO A 134 -16.87 13.11 6.15
C PRO A 134 -16.39 12.36 7.41
N GLY A 135 -17.15 12.51 8.49
CA GLY A 135 -16.87 11.83 9.76
C GLY A 135 -16.19 12.73 10.79
N LYS A 136 -15.69 12.12 11.87
CA LYS A 136 -15.10 12.82 13.03
C LYS A 136 -13.62 12.47 13.20
N GLY A 137 -12.87 13.37 13.84
CA GLY A 137 -11.47 13.16 14.17
C GLY A 137 -10.51 13.76 13.14
N ASN A 138 -9.25 13.33 13.20
CA ASN A 138 -8.19 13.77 12.31
C ASN A 138 -8.30 13.14 10.90
N GLY A 139 -7.40 13.53 9.99
CA GLY A 139 -7.44 13.07 8.59
C GLY A 139 -7.35 11.55 8.43
N VAL A 140 -6.52 10.89 9.23
CA VAL A 140 -6.42 9.41 9.24
C VAL A 140 -7.74 8.81 9.68
N GLN A 141 -8.31 9.28 10.80
CA GLN A 141 -9.57 8.75 11.34
C GLN A 141 -10.75 8.94 10.38
N LYS A 142 -10.83 10.09 9.73
CA LYS A 142 -11.83 10.38 8.70
C LYS A 142 -11.64 9.52 7.46
N LEU A 143 -10.40 9.29 7.02
CA LEU A 143 -10.11 8.39 5.91
C LEU A 143 -10.50 6.94 6.25
N SER A 144 -10.17 6.44 7.44
CA SER A 144 -10.60 5.11 7.88
C SER A 144 -12.13 4.97 7.91
N GLN A 145 -12.85 6.01 8.35
CA GLN A 145 -14.32 6.04 8.33
C GLN A 145 -14.88 6.09 6.91
N TRP A 146 -14.26 6.88 6.03
CA TRP A 146 -14.64 6.96 4.62
C TRP A 146 -14.47 5.59 3.96
N LEU A 147 -13.33 4.93 4.17
CA LEU A 147 -13.08 3.55 3.74
C LEU A 147 -14.15 2.61 4.30
N TYR A 148 -14.39 2.62 5.61
CA TYR A 148 -15.41 1.76 6.22
C TYR A 148 -16.81 1.96 5.59
N ALA A 149 -17.17 3.19 5.22
CA ALA A 149 -18.43 3.48 4.55
C ALA A 149 -18.51 2.93 3.10
N GLN A 150 -17.38 2.68 2.45
CA GLN A 150 -17.30 2.08 1.12
C GLN A 150 -17.39 0.54 1.13
N GLN A 151 -17.62 -0.11 2.28
CA GLN A 151 -17.64 -1.57 2.42
C GLN A 151 -18.57 -2.31 1.44
N ALA A 152 -19.66 -1.69 0.99
CA ALA A 152 -20.54 -2.28 -0.02
C ALA A 152 -19.84 -2.51 -1.38
N CYS A 153 -18.76 -1.79 -1.65
CA CYS A 153 -17.91 -1.92 -2.82
C CYS A 153 -16.70 -2.84 -2.58
N PHE A 154 -16.48 -3.32 -1.35
CA PHE A 154 -15.22 -3.95 -0.88
C PHE A 154 -15.29 -5.46 -0.70
N THR A 155 -16.01 -6.16 -1.56
CA THR A 155 -16.08 -7.62 -1.53
C THR A 155 -14.81 -8.27 -2.11
N TYR A 156 -13.63 -7.81 -1.66
CA TYR A 156 -12.29 -8.16 -2.16
C TYR A 156 -11.24 -8.14 -1.07
N HIS A 157 -10.05 -8.62 -1.42
CA HIS A 157 -8.92 -8.59 -0.52
C HIS A 157 -8.38 -7.14 -0.34
N PRO A 158 -8.06 -6.65 0.89
CA PRO A 158 -7.58 -5.29 1.14
C PRO A 158 -6.51 -4.75 0.18
N SER A 159 -5.41 -5.47 -0.04
CA SER A 159 -4.32 -5.15 -0.98
C SER A 159 -4.79 -4.84 -2.40
N GLU A 160 -5.76 -5.60 -2.91
CA GLU A 160 -6.34 -5.40 -4.25
C GLU A 160 -7.16 -4.10 -4.34
N LEU A 161 -7.57 -3.55 -3.19
CA LEU A 161 -8.33 -2.32 -3.11
C LEU A 161 -7.44 -1.08 -3.01
N THR A 162 -6.17 -1.21 -2.64
CA THR A 162 -5.29 -0.06 -2.38
C THR A 162 -5.15 0.84 -3.61
N GLU A 163 -4.91 0.29 -4.80
CA GLU A 163 -4.82 1.08 -6.04
C GLU A 163 -6.17 1.70 -6.46
N PRO A 164 -7.27 0.93 -6.63
CA PRO A 164 -8.59 1.50 -6.94
C PRO A 164 -9.03 2.59 -5.96
N LEU A 165 -8.78 2.39 -4.66
CA LEU A 165 -9.10 3.37 -3.64
C LEU A 165 -8.24 4.61 -3.70
N GLY A 166 -6.96 4.47 -4.03
CA GLY A 166 -6.09 5.61 -4.23
C GLY A 166 -6.59 6.50 -5.38
N HIS A 167 -7.04 5.92 -6.49
CA HIS A 167 -7.60 6.69 -7.60
C HIS A 167 -8.91 7.38 -7.24
N GLU A 168 -9.80 6.69 -6.52
CA GLU A 168 -11.02 7.33 -6.02
C GLU A 168 -10.73 8.43 -5.01
N LEU A 169 -9.73 8.22 -4.15
CA LEU A 169 -9.33 9.24 -3.18
C LEU A 169 -8.73 10.46 -3.87
N ILE A 170 -7.93 10.31 -4.93
CA ILE A 170 -7.47 11.44 -5.75
C ILE A 170 -8.66 12.20 -6.33
N ARG A 171 -9.68 11.52 -6.85
CA ARG A 171 -10.89 12.18 -7.38
C ARG A 171 -11.62 12.97 -6.30
N VAL A 172 -11.71 12.44 -5.08
CA VAL A 172 -12.42 13.07 -3.96
C VAL A 172 -11.64 14.26 -3.41
N LEU A 173 -10.33 14.12 -3.20
CA LEU A 173 -9.48 15.15 -2.59
C LEU A 173 -9.01 16.21 -3.61
N TYR A 174 -8.75 15.82 -4.86
CA TYR A 174 -8.16 16.70 -5.88
C TYR A 174 -9.04 16.78 -7.13
N PRO A 175 -10.29 17.27 -7.03
CA PRO A 175 -11.23 17.28 -8.16
C PRO A 175 -10.73 18.11 -9.36
N ALA A 176 -9.90 19.15 -9.11
CA ALA A 176 -9.26 19.95 -10.16
C ALA A 176 -8.28 19.14 -11.03
N PHE A 177 -7.74 18.03 -10.53
CA PHE A 177 -6.87 17.14 -11.30
C PHE A 177 -7.62 16.48 -12.49
N LYS A 178 -8.95 16.34 -12.40
CA LYS A 178 -9.77 15.85 -13.52
C LYS A 178 -10.16 16.93 -14.54
N ALA A 179 -9.94 18.21 -14.26
CA ALA A 179 -10.36 19.30 -15.16
C ALA A 179 -9.39 19.52 -16.36
N GLY A 180 -8.39 18.66 -16.52
CA GLY A 180 -7.29 18.82 -17.48
C GLY A 180 -7.17 17.76 -18.58
N TYR A 181 -8.21 16.96 -18.84
CA TYR A 181 -8.28 16.06 -20.00
C TYR A 181 -9.63 16.16 -20.70
#